data_AF-A0A1J3DW30-F1
#
_entry.id   AF-A0A1J3DW30-F1
#
_cell.length_a   1.000
_cell.length_b   1.000
_cell.length_c   1.000
_cell.angle_alpha   90.00
_cell.angle_beta   90.00
_cell.angle_gamma   90.00
#
_symmetry.space_group_name_H-M   'P 1'
#
loop_
_entity.id
_entity.type
_entity.pdbx_description
1 polymer ?
#
loop_
_entity_poly.entity_id
_entity_poly.type
_entity_poly.pdbx_seq_one_letter_code
_entity_poly.pdbx_strand_id
1 'polypeptide(L)'
;KKRKRFAWYLSDCFLKDSGRPAFPTCNDQSTMMSCLKKLDDHEHKIYLEFMLETNTICQQLQSYAFKNEIERLVNDLKTSAQYTEDKLDILEGKADVILQSSNMIHES
;
A
#
# COMPACT_ATOMS: atom_id res chain seq x y z
N LYS A 1 -21.90 6.19 -5.50
CA LYS A 1 -22.29 5.15 -4.49
C LYS A 1 -21.13 4.80 -3.56
N LYS A 2 -19.95 4.40 -4.07
CA LYS A 2 -18.77 4.03 -3.27
C LYS A 2 -18.28 5.12 -2.29
N ARG A 3 -18.09 6.36 -2.75
CA ARG A 3 -17.68 7.50 -1.88
C ARG A 3 -18.58 7.68 -0.66
N LYS A 4 -19.90 7.75 -0.86
CA LYS A 4 -20.88 7.91 0.24
C LYS A 4 -20.82 6.75 1.25
N ARG A 5 -20.64 5.52 0.77
CA ARG A 5 -20.48 4.35 1.63
C ARG A 5 -19.15 4.38 2.39
N PHE A 6 -18.08 4.81 1.74
CA PHE A 6 -16.79 4.92 2.41
C PHE A 6 -16.80 6.01 3.50
N ALA A 7 -17.41 7.16 3.22
CA ALA A 7 -17.66 8.20 4.23
C ALA A 7 -18.43 7.65 5.44
N TRP A 8 -19.45 6.82 5.20
CA TRP A 8 -20.19 6.14 6.25
C TRP A 8 -19.29 5.27 7.12
N TYR A 9 -18.44 4.42 6.52
CA TYR A 9 -17.52 3.58 7.27
C TYR A 9 -16.47 4.38 8.06
N LEU A 10 -15.96 5.48 7.49
CA LEU A 10 -15.04 6.37 8.21
C LEU A 10 -15.73 7.03 9.42
N SER A 11 -16.97 7.49 9.25
CA SER A 11 -17.75 8.10 10.31
C SER A 11 -18.07 7.11 11.43
N ASP A 12 -18.52 5.90 11.07
CA ASP A 12 -18.82 4.83 12.01
C ASP A 12 -17.57 4.37 12.78
N CYS A 13 -16.42 4.29 12.10
CA CYS A 13 -15.13 4.00 12.72
C CYS A 13 -14.75 5.08 13.74
N PHE A 14 -14.84 6.36 13.36
CA PHE A 14 -14.55 7.49 14.25
C PHE A 14 -15.45 7.53 15.49
N LEU A 15 -16.75 7.25 15.33
CA LEU A 15 -17.68 7.18 16.46
C LEU A 15 -17.27 6.10 17.45
N LYS A 16 -16.96 4.88 16.96
CA LYS A 16 -16.49 3.78 17.81
C LYS A 16 -15.19 4.14 18.55
N ASP A 17 -14.24 4.74 17.85
CA ASP A 17 -12.95 5.14 18.44
C ASP A 17 -13.12 6.24 19.50
N SER A 18 -14.08 7.15 19.31
CA SER A 18 -14.43 8.17 20.30
C SER A 18 -15.30 7.66 21.46
N GLY A 19 -15.58 6.35 21.54
CA GLY A 19 -16.42 5.74 22.58
C GLY A 19 -17.92 6.02 22.44
N ARG A 20 -18.35 6.53 21.29
CA ARG A 20 -19.76 6.82 21.00
C ARG A 20 -20.45 5.62 20.35
N PRO A 21 -21.79 5.56 20.40
CA PRO A 21 -22.55 4.54 19.68
C PRO A 21 -22.22 4.54 18.18
N ALA A 22 -22.16 3.35 17.61
CA ALA A 22 -21.99 3.14 16.17
C ALA A 22 -23.21 3.66 15.40
N PHE A 23 -23.01 3.95 14.11
CA PHE A 23 -24.13 4.28 13.23
C PHE A 23 -25.11 3.10 13.11
N PRO A 24 -26.41 3.36 12.85
CA PRO A 24 -27.41 2.33 12.61
C PRO A 24 -27.01 1.37 11.47
N THR A 25 -27.37 0.09 11.54
CA THR A 25 -26.99 -0.86 10.49
C THR A 25 -27.42 -0.40 9.08
N CYS A 26 -26.45 -0.34 8.18
CA CYS A 26 -26.60 0.09 6.79
C CYS A 26 -25.93 -0.92 5.85
N ASN A 27 -26.69 -1.97 5.46
CA ASN A 27 -26.16 -3.05 4.62
C ASN A 27 -25.84 -2.58 3.18
N ASP A 28 -25.03 -3.36 2.45
CA ASP A 28 -24.61 -3.02 1.09
C ASP A 28 -25.76 -2.96 0.09
N GLN A 29 -26.84 -3.71 0.33
CA GLN A 29 -28.06 -3.73 -0.47
C GLN A 29 -28.91 -2.45 -0.28
N SER A 30 -28.80 -1.79 0.87
CA SER A 30 -29.54 -0.57 1.19
C SER A 30 -29.00 0.61 0.41
N THR A 31 -29.88 1.51 -0.01
CA THR A 31 -29.43 2.77 -0.59
C THR A 31 -28.79 3.64 0.49
N MET A 32 -27.76 4.43 0.14
CA MET A 32 -27.19 5.37 1.12
C MET A 32 -28.21 6.39 1.60
N MET A 33 -29.14 6.80 0.73
CA MET A 33 -30.21 7.73 1.12
C MET A 33 -31.11 7.15 2.22
N SER A 34 -31.47 5.87 2.15
CA SER A 34 -32.25 5.22 3.20
C SER A 34 -31.48 5.05 4.51
N CYS A 35 -30.15 4.93 4.46
CA CYS A 35 -29.32 4.88 5.66
C CYS A 35 -29.17 6.24 6.33
N LEU A 36 -28.91 7.30 5.55
CA LEU A 36 -28.76 8.65 6.06
C LEU A 36 -30.02 9.13 6.79
N LYS A 37 -31.21 8.78 6.29
CA LYS A 37 -32.48 9.09 6.97
C LYS A 37 -32.62 8.53 8.40
N LYS A 38 -31.78 7.56 8.80
CA LYS A 38 -31.77 6.98 10.15
C LYS A 38 -30.88 7.75 11.12
N LEU A 39 -30.04 8.65 10.62
CA LEU A 39 -29.11 9.41 11.44
C LEU A 39 -29.83 10.59 12.11
N ASP A 40 -29.45 10.90 13.35
CA ASP A 40 -29.82 12.17 13.98
C ASP A 40 -29.02 13.35 13.41
N ASP A 41 -29.31 14.57 13.87
CA ASP A 41 -28.65 15.79 13.35
C ASP A 41 -27.15 15.82 13.63
N HIS A 42 -26.72 15.27 14.76
CA HIS A 42 -25.32 15.23 15.15
C HIS A 42 -24.54 14.21 14.31
N GLU A 43 -25.10 13.01 14.16
CA GLU A 43 -24.58 11.95 13.30
C GLU A 43 -24.51 12.39 11.83
N HIS A 44 -25.51 13.11 11.34
CA HIS A 44 -25.49 13.70 10.01
C HIS A 44 -24.33 14.67 9.81
N LYS A 45 -24.05 15.51 10.81
CA LYS A 45 -22.94 16.47 10.74
C LYS A 45 -21.59 15.75 10.64
N ILE A 46 -21.36 14.74 11.47
CA ILE A 46 -20.16 13.91 11.42
C ILE A 46 -20.03 13.25 10.04
N TYR A 47 -21.10 12.63 9.55
CA TYR A 47 -21.09 12.03 8.22
C TYR A 47 -20.73 13.03 7.11
N LEU A 48 -21.27 14.25 7.17
CA LEU A 48 -20.97 15.28 6.17
C LEU A 48 -19.50 15.72 6.21
N GLU A 49 -18.93 15.89 7.40
CA GLU A 49 -17.50 16.20 7.58
C GLU A 49 -16.63 15.13 6.91
N PHE A 50 -16.86 13.85 7.23
CA PHE A 50 -16.12 12.76 6.57
C PHE A 50 -16.42 12.66 5.07
N MET A 51 -17.64 12.94 4.63
CA MET A 51 -18.01 12.90 3.21
C MET A 51 -17.24 13.92 2.39
N LEU A 52 -17.04 15.13 2.93
CA LEU A 52 -16.24 16.20 2.32
C LEU A 52 -14.78 15.75 2.18
N GLU A 53 -14.20 15.18 3.24
CA GLU A 53 -12.81 14.75 3.27
C GLU A 53 -12.53 13.41 2.58
N THR A 54 -13.57 12.65 2.24
CA THR A 54 -13.42 11.28 1.71
C THR A 54 -12.50 11.21 0.48
N ASN A 55 -12.57 12.21 -0.41
CA ASN A 55 -11.73 12.22 -1.60
C ASN A 55 -10.25 12.37 -1.24
N THR A 56 -9.94 13.31 -0.33
CA THR A 56 -8.58 13.56 0.17
C THR A 56 -8.04 12.30 0.84
N ILE A 57 -8.83 11.67 1.72
CA ILE A 57 -8.46 10.43 2.42
C ILE A 57 -8.21 9.30 1.41
N CYS A 58 -9.06 9.13 0.40
CA CYS A 58 -8.84 8.13 -0.66
C CYS A 58 -7.51 8.36 -1.38
N GLN A 59 -7.21 9.60 -1.76
CA GLN A 59 -5.97 9.93 -2.45
C GLN A 59 -4.75 9.64 -1.57
N GLN A 60 -4.80 10.01 -0.29
CA GLN A 60 -3.73 9.71 0.67
C GLN A 60 -3.50 8.21 0.83
N LEU A 61 -4.57 7.42 0.98
CA LEU A 61 -4.48 5.96 1.09
C LEU A 61 -3.90 5.34 -0.19
N GLN A 62 -4.30 5.83 -1.37
CA GLN A 62 -3.74 5.38 -2.64
C GLN A 62 -2.26 5.72 -2.77
N SER A 63 -1.87 6.95 -2.41
CA SER A 63 -0.46 7.36 -2.41
C SER A 63 0.38 6.53 -1.45
N TYR A 64 -0.15 6.18 -0.27
CA TYR A 64 0.55 5.33 0.69
C TYR A 64 0.73 3.89 0.17
N ALA A 65 -0.33 3.30 -0.38
CA ALA A 65 -0.26 1.97 -0.98
C ALA A 65 0.76 1.94 -2.13
N PHE A 66 0.70 2.94 -3.02
CA PHE A 66 1.63 3.08 -4.14
C PHE A 66 3.08 3.24 -3.69
N LYS A 67 3.32 4.07 -2.66
CA LYS A 67 4.65 4.24 -2.06
C LYS A 67 5.20 2.91 -1.56
N ASN A 68 4.42 2.14 -0.80
CA ASN A 68 4.86 0.86 -0.26
C ASN A 68 5.18 -0.16 -1.37
N GLU A 69 4.36 -0.18 -2.43
CA GLU A 69 4.62 -1.06 -3.58
C GLU A 69 5.93 -0.68 -4.30
N ILE A 70 6.19 0.61 -4.48
CA ILE A 70 7.45 1.10 -5.05
C ILE A 70 8.64 0.76 -4.16
N GLU A 71 8.55 1.01 -2.85
CA GLU A 71 9.63 0.71 -1.92
C GLU A 71 10.02 -0.77 -1.97
N ARG A 72 9.02 -1.66 -2.01
CA ARG A 72 9.25 -3.09 -2.20
C ARG A 72 9.96 -3.38 -3.52
N LEU A 73 9.46 -2.85 -4.64
CA LEU A 73 10.03 -3.09 -5.96
C LEU A 73 11.48 -2.60 -6.08
N VAL A 74 11.77 -1.43 -5.51
CA VAL A 74 13.14 -0.86 -5.50
C VAL A 74 14.08 -1.75 -4.68
N ASN A 75 13.63 -2.26 -3.53
CA ASN A 75 14.42 -3.17 -2.72
C ASN A 75 14.67 -4.52 -3.40
N ASP A 76 13.65 -5.07 -4.07
CA ASP A 76 13.79 -6.30 -4.86
C ASP A 76 14.78 -6.10 -6.01
N LEU A 77 14.68 -4.97 -6.73
CA LEU A 77 15.60 -4.62 -7.81
C LEU A 77 17.04 -4.47 -7.30
N LYS A 78 17.23 -3.74 -6.19
CA LYS A 78 18.54 -3.56 -5.55
C LYS A 78 19.16 -4.92 -5.18
N THR A 79 18.38 -5.81 -4.58
CA THR A 79 18.84 -7.14 -4.16
C THR A 79 19.26 -7.99 -5.36
N SER A 80 18.46 -7.96 -6.44
CA SER A 80 18.77 -8.66 -7.68
C SER A 80 20.02 -8.13 -8.37
N ALA A 81 20.19 -6.81 -8.40
CA ALA A 81 21.38 -6.16 -8.96
C ALA A 81 22.64 -6.55 -8.17
N GLN A 82 22.60 -6.45 -6.84
CA GLN A 82 23.73 -6.86 -5.98
C GLN A 82 24.07 -8.33 -6.17
N TYR A 83 23.06 -9.22 -6.19
CA TYR A 83 23.29 -10.63 -6.43
C TYR A 83 23.98 -10.89 -7.78
N THR A 84 23.60 -10.15 -8.82
CA THR A 84 24.21 -10.28 -10.14
C THR A 84 25.65 -9.78 -10.13
N GLU A 85 25.92 -8.63 -9.50
CA GLU A 85 27.26 -8.08 -9.30
C GLU A 85 28.16 -9.08 -8.58
N ASP A 86 27.72 -9.62 -7.44
CA ASP A 86 28.46 -10.64 -6.67
C ASP A 86 28.79 -11.88 -7.52
N LYS A 87 27.90 -12.28 -8.45
CA LYS A 87 28.16 -13.40 -9.36
C LYS A 87 29.16 -13.05 -10.45
N LEU A 88 29.17 -11.82 -10.94
CA LEU A 88 30.15 -11.35 -11.91
C LEU A 88 31.54 -11.30 -11.30
N ASP A 89 31.68 -10.79 -10.07
CA ASP A 89 32.96 -10.76 -9.34
C ASP A 89 33.55 -12.17 -9.16
N ILE A 90 32.69 -13.15 -8.82
CA ILE A 90 33.10 -14.56 -8.71
C ILE A 90 33.55 -15.12 -10.07
N LEU A 91 32.87 -14.76 -11.16
CA LEU A 91 33.21 -15.22 -12.51
C LEU A 91 34.54 -14.62 -12.97
N GLU A 92 34.77 -13.33 -12.73
CA GLU A 92 36.03 -12.64 -13.04
C GLU A 92 37.19 -13.32 -12.30
N GLY A 93 37.08 -13.51 -10.98
CA GLY A 93 38.13 -14.18 -10.22
C GLY A 93 38.43 -15.61 -10.68
N LYS A 94 37.41 -16.37 -11.11
CA LYS A 94 37.62 -17.70 -11.70
C LYS A 94 38.27 -17.65 -13.08
N ALA A 95 37.89 -16.68 -13.91
CA ALA A 95 38.47 -16.49 -15.23
C ALA A 95 39.97 -16.17 -15.13
N ASP A 96 40.36 -15.31 -14.18
CA ASP A 96 41.76 -14.99 -13.91
C ASP A 96 42.59 -16.20 -13.49
N VAL A 97 42.06 -17.05 -12.60
CA VAL A 97 42.73 -18.31 -12.19
C VAL A 97 42.92 -19.23 -13.39
N ILE A 98 41.90 -19.37 -14.24
CA ILE A 98 41.98 -20.20 -15.45
C ILE A 98 43.07 -19.66 -16.39
N LEU A 99 43.08 -18.35 -16.66
CA LEU A 99 44.10 -17.70 -17.51
C LEU A 99 45.51 -17.92 -16.97
N GLN A 100 45.73 -17.73 -15.67
CA GLN A 100 47.03 -17.99 -15.03
C GLN A 100 47.45 -19.45 -15.17
N SER A 101 46.54 -20.39 -14.91
CA SER A 101 46.84 -21.82 -15.03
C SER A 101 47.16 -22.26 -16.47
N SER A 102 46.48 -21.69 -17.47
CA SER A 102 46.74 -21.95 -18.88
C SER A 102 48.13 -21.48 -19.32
N ASN A 103 48.57 -20.32 -18.83
CA ASN A 103 49.91 -19.81 -19.12
C ASN A 103 51.00 -20.73 -18.56
N MET A 104 50.84 -21.24 -17.34
CA MET A 104 51.80 -22.19 -16.76
C MET A 104 51.91 -23.50 -17.53
N ILE A 105 50.81 -23.99 -18.11
CA ILE A 105 50.81 -25.21 -18.94
C ILE A 105 51.53 -24.96 -20.27
N HIS A 106 51.41 -23.75 -20.85
CA HIS A 106 52.03 -23.46 -22.14
C HIS A 106 53.55 -23.23 -22.06
N GLU A 107 54.06 -22.85 -20.89
CA GLU A 107 55.49 -22.67 -20.61
C GLU A 107 56.22 -23.97 -20.19
N SER A 108 55.50 -25.10 -20.11
CA SER A 108 56.05 -26.44 -19.79
C SER A 108 56.29 -27.29 -21.04
#